data_AF-A0A243W673-F1
#
_entry.id   AF-A0A243W673-F1
#
_cell.length_a   1.000
_cell.length_b   1.000
_cell.length_c   1.000
_cell.angle_alpha   90.00
_cell.angle_beta   90.00
_cell.angle_gamma   90.00
#
_symmetry.space_group_name_H-M   'P 1'
#
loop_
_entity.id
_entity.type
_entity.pdbx_description
1 polymer ?
#
loop_
_entity_poly.entity_id
_entity_poly.type
_entity_poly.pdbx_seq_one_letter_code
_entity_poly.pdbx_strand_id
1 'polypeptide(L)'
;MNPNSDQSSQDRLLAEIFQLLATDETKGLPVLLEERRQKLNLTQRQLSSLLNMERLSLQRLLKGEMQKIDIVTMLKIKQFLGMNMEELVKIYVSNLDAQTVGQIERVTKANYIINNFDIDALKRASIIDTCDDFDAIEQQLVAFFGFDSIYDYTRGMNGVLFSRTRRDSNDKNREMWVKAAFLQFEKIANPNRFSMHALEEMVSKIRPYSTHETNGLLTVARALYNIGITVIVQSSLPTLQTRGATFIVDNKPCIVLACQMDGKTKTKYSTMWFALLHEIHHILFDYTKVKEMVYHISDDQDLFLMEEQANKFARDYLFSAEKMEKVRPFIQIESVVRDYAKKHGVHPSIIYDFYSYDEAIKGNKLGYQRFNQFIPTADVAITRLKSHPWGKKTLTSDVDTIKAALSNQ
;
A
#
# COMPACT_ATOMS: atom_id res chain seq x y z
N MET A 1 13.12 6.13 30.47
CA MET A 1 12.81 7.37 29.73
C MET A 1 12.16 6.95 28.43
N ASN A 2 10.88 7.26 28.26
CA ASN A 2 10.08 6.74 27.16
C ASN A 2 10.24 7.69 25.95
N PRO A 3 10.93 7.29 24.86
CA PRO A 3 11.14 8.15 23.69
C PRO A 3 9.83 8.53 22.97
N ASN A 4 8.72 7.84 23.29
CA ASN A 4 7.40 8.07 22.67
C ASN A 4 6.63 9.30 23.22
N SER A 5 6.98 9.84 24.39
CA SER A 5 6.27 11.01 24.95
C SER A 5 6.71 12.34 24.33
N ASP A 6 7.94 12.40 23.82
CA ASP A 6 8.55 13.64 23.31
C ASP A 6 8.13 13.91 21.84
N GLN A 7 8.03 12.86 21.02
CA GLN A 7 7.54 12.94 19.64
C GLN A 7 6.09 13.41 19.57
N SER A 8 5.22 12.88 20.43
CA SER A 8 3.82 13.31 20.58
C SER A 8 3.69 14.80 20.93
N SER A 9 4.65 15.35 21.68
CA SER A 9 4.63 16.75 22.13
C SER A 9 5.11 17.70 21.03
N GLN A 10 6.12 17.31 20.26
CA GLN A 10 6.63 18.06 19.10
C GLN A 10 5.62 18.12 17.95
N ASP A 11 4.95 17.00 17.66
CA ASP A 11 3.90 16.94 16.62
C ASP A 11 2.70 17.82 17.00
N ARG A 12 2.38 17.91 18.29
CA ARG A 12 1.31 18.77 18.82
C ARG A 12 1.64 20.26 18.70
N LEU A 13 2.88 20.64 18.99
CA LEU A 13 3.35 22.02 18.84
C LEU A 13 3.30 22.46 17.37
N LEU A 14 3.76 21.62 16.44
CA LEU A 14 3.70 21.90 15.01
C LEU A 14 2.25 22.00 14.52
N ALA A 15 1.36 21.09 14.95
CA ALA A 15 -0.06 21.14 14.61
C ALA A 15 -0.75 22.41 15.13
N GLU A 16 -0.47 22.83 16.37
CA GLU A 16 -0.96 24.10 16.92
C GLU A 16 -0.46 25.30 16.13
N ILE A 17 0.81 25.28 15.72
CA ILE A 17 1.43 26.32 14.89
C ILE A 17 0.73 26.41 13.52
N PHE A 18 0.45 25.28 12.86
CA PHE A 18 -0.29 25.26 11.59
C PHE A 18 -1.74 25.73 11.73
N GLN A 19 -2.40 25.43 12.85
CA GLN A 19 -3.76 25.90 13.12
C GLN A 19 -3.83 27.42 13.37
N LEU A 20 -2.77 27.99 13.94
CA LEU A 20 -2.61 29.44 14.15
C LEU A 20 -2.33 30.21 12.86
N LEU A 21 -1.81 29.57 11.81
CA LEU A 21 -1.70 30.18 10.47
C LEU A 21 -3.09 30.44 9.84
N ALA A 22 -4.15 29.80 10.35
CA ALA A 22 -5.52 30.00 9.87
C ALA A 22 -6.28 31.13 10.61
N THR A 23 -5.67 31.76 11.62
CA THR A 23 -6.30 32.83 12.42
C THR A 23 -5.55 34.16 12.26
N ASP A 24 -6.22 35.16 11.69
CA ASP A 24 -5.67 36.45 11.25
C ASP A 24 -5.42 37.49 12.38
N GLU A 25 -5.62 37.16 13.66
CA GLU A 25 -5.81 38.17 14.72
C GLU A 25 -4.62 38.40 15.68
N THR A 26 -3.38 38.01 15.33
CA THR A 26 -2.22 38.27 16.22
C THR A 26 -1.41 39.50 15.80
N LYS A 27 -1.18 40.43 16.74
CA LYS A 27 -0.31 41.59 16.51
C LYS A 27 1.11 41.12 16.17
N GLY A 28 1.65 41.59 15.05
CA GLY A 28 2.99 41.23 14.60
C GLY A 28 4.11 41.64 15.56
N LEU A 29 5.20 40.89 15.52
CA LEU A 29 6.38 41.11 16.36
C LEU A 29 6.93 42.56 16.34
N PRO A 30 6.97 43.26 15.18
CA PRO A 30 7.43 44.65 15.14
C PRO A 30 6.56 45.60 15.97
N VAL A 31 5.24 45.38 15.99
CA VAL A 31 4.28 46.21 16.74
C VAL A 31 4.50 46.03 18.24
N LEU A 32 4.67 44.78 18.71
CA LEU A 32 4.91 44.48 20.12
C LEU A 32 6.23 45.09 20.64
N LEU A 33 7.29 45.03 19.83
CA LEU A 33 8.57 45.63 20.15
C LEU A 33 8.45 47.16 20.28
N GLU A 34 7.73 47.79 19.37
CA GLU A 34 7.56 49.23 19.35
C GLU A 34 6.65 49.73 20.48
N GLU A 35 5.56 49.02 20.79
CA GLU A 35 4.69 49.30 21.94
C GLU A 35 5.48 49.21 23.27
N ARG A 36 6.31 48.18 23.44
CA ARG A 36 7.15 48.02 24.65
C ARG A 36 8.23 49.09 24.72
N ARG A 37 8.87 49.43 23.59
CA ARG A 37 9.86 50.52 23.49
C ARG A 37 9.26 51.86 23.93
N GLN A 38 8.07 52.19 23.43
CA GLN A 38 7.35 53.42 23.76
C GLN A 38 6.94 53.46 25.24
N LYS A 39 6.39 52.36 25.79
CA LYS A 39 6.05 52.26 27.22
C LYS A 39 7.24 52.51 28.15
N LEU A 40 8.45 52.11 27.72
CA LEU A 40 9.69 52.30 28.47
C LEU A 40 10.41 53.62 28.14
N ASN A 41 9.84 54.47 27.27
CA ASN A 41 10.44 55.73 26.79
C ASN A 41 11.87 55.57 26.23
N LEU A 42 12.18 54.42 25.60
CA LEU A 42 13.52 54.12 25.08
C LEU A 42 13.69 54.66 23.66
N THR A 43 14.80 55.34 23.36
CA THR A 43 15.18 55.62 21.96
C THR A 43 15.57 54.33 21.22
N GLN A 44 15.50 54.30 19.88
CA GLN A 44 15.97 53.13 19.11
C GLN A 44 17.46 52.82 19.35
N ARG A 45 18.27 53.85 19.64
CA ARG A 45 19.68 53.69 20.02
C ARG A 45 19.83 52.96 21.36
N GLN A 46 19.02 53.31 22.35
CA GLN A 46 19.02 52.64 23.65
C GLN A 46 18.50 51.19 23.53
N LEU A 47 17.47 50.96 22.71
CA LEU A 47 16.97 49.62 22.42
C LEU A 47 18.04 48.73 21.76
N SER A 48 18.78 49.27 20.78
CA SER A 48 19.90 48.57 20.12
C SER A 48 21.00 48.20 21.10
N SER A 49 21.35 49.09 22.03
CA SER A 49 22.33 48.81 23.08
C SER A 49 21.80 47.78 24.09
N LEU A 50 20.52 47.85 24.46
CA LEU A 50 19.88 46.96 25.44
C LEU A 50 19.79 45.52 24.92
N LEU A 51 19.39 45.35 23.66
CA LEU A 51 19.31 44.04 23.00
C LEU A 51 20.69 43.55 22.53
N ASN A 52 21.73 44.38 22.63
CA ASN A 52 23.04 44.11 22.05
C ASN A 52 22.91 43.67 20.58
N MET A 53 22.24 44.50 19.78
CA MET A 53 21.95 44.27 18.36
C MET A 53 22.48 45.42 17.52
N GLU A 54 23.03 45.11 16.35
CA GLU A 54 23.42 46.11 15.36
C GLU A 54 22.20 46.96 14.93
N ARG A 55 22.41 48.27 14.74
CA ARG A 55 21.32 49.21 14.41
C ARG A 55 20.57 48.83 13.14
N LEU A 56 21.27 48.36 12.11
CA LEU A 56 20.67 47.90 10.86
C LEU A 56 19.75 46.70 11.10
N SER A 57 20.19 45.72 11.89
CA SER A 57 19.40 44.54 12.25
C SER A 57 18.17 44.88 13.07
N LEU A 58 18.30 45.77 14.06
CA LEU A 58 17.15 46.27 14.83
C LEU A 58 16.16 47.03 13.94
N GLN A 59 16.65 47.88 13.04
CA GLN A 59 15.79 48.63 12.13
C GLN A 59 15.01 47.72 11.18
N ARG A 60 15.66 46.68 10.63
CA ARG A 60 15.01 45.66 9.81
C ARG A 60 13.97 44.86 10.61
N LEU A 61 14.27 44.53 11.87
CA LEU A 61 13.32 43.87 12.77
C LEU A 61 12.07 44.72 13.02
N LEU A 62 12.25 46.01 13.34
CA LEU A 62 11.15 46.95 13.60
C LEU A 62 10.32 47.29 12.34
N LYS A 63 10.88 47.10 11.15
CA LYS A 63 10.17 47.24 9.88
C LYS A 63 9.52 45.94 9.39
N GLY A 64 9.77 44.80 10.05
CA GLY A 64 9.33 43.49 9.58
C GLY A 64 10.10 42.97 8.35
N GLU A 65 11.24 43.56 8.02
CA GLU A 65 12.08 43.22 6.85
C GLU A 65 13.13 42.13 7.16
N MET A 66 13.11 41.57 8.38
CA MET A 66 13.95 40.43 8.76
C MET A 66 13.28 39.13 8.32
N GLN A 67 13.82 38.52 7.25
CA GLN A 67 13.35 37.23 6.75
C GLN A 67 13.57 36.08 7.74
N LYS A 68 14.64 36.10 8.55
CA LYS A 68 14.99 35.03 9.50
C LYS A 68 15.50 35.62 10.81
N ILE A 69 14.90 35.23 11.93
CA ILE A 69 15.36 35.58 13.27
C ILE A 69 16.09 34.36 13.85
N ASP A 70 17.35 34.52 14.24
CA ASP A 70 18.10 33.46 14.92
C ASP A 70 17.64 33.27 16.37
N ILE A 71 17.98 32.11 16.97
CA ILE A 71 17.58 31.75 18.33
C ILE A 71 18.11 32.75 19.38
N VAL A 72 19.30 33.30 19.19
CA VAL A 72 19.89 34.27 20.15
C VAL A 72 19.09 35.57 20.13
N THR A 73 18.70 36.03 18.95
CA THR A 73 17.85 37.20 18.76
C THR A 73 16.45 36.96 19.32
N MET A 74 15.85 35.78 19.12
CA MET A 74 14.59 35.38 19.76
C MET A 74 14.68 35.43 21.28
N LEU A 75 15.77 34.93 21.89
CA LEU A 75 15.95 34.97 23.35
C LEU A 75 16.09 36.40 23.89
N LYS A 76 16.77 37.29 23.16
CA LYS A 76 16.88 38.72 23.51
C LYS A 76 15.51 39.40 23.47
N ILE A 77 14.73 39.13 22.42
CA ILE A 77 13.37 39.65 22.25
C ILE A 77 12.44 39.13 23.36
N LYS A 78 12.52 37.83 23.67
CA LYS A 78 11.80 37.20 24.79
C LYS A 78 12.06 37.95 26.10
N GLN A 79 13.33 38.17 26.43
CA GLN A 79 13.72 38.85 27.67
C GLN A 79 13.21 40.30 27.72
N PHE A 80 13.21 41.00 26.58
CA PHE A 80 12.74 42.38 26.49
C PHE A 80 11.21 42.52 26.57
N LEU A 81 10.49 41.64 25.88
CA LEU A 81 9.03 41.63 25.87
C LEU A 81 8.44 41.00 27.14
N GLY A 82 9.22 40.19 27.88
CA GLY A 82 8.76 39.49 29.07
C GLY A 82 7.77 38.37 28.77
N MET A 83 7.81 37.82 27.56
CA MET A 83 6.92 36.75 27.10
C MET A 83 7.57 35.38 27.28
N ASN A 84 6.78 34.30 27.26
CA ASN A 84 7.35 32.97 27.17
C ASN A 84 7.81 32.67 25.72
N MET A 85 8.66 31.64 25.54
CA MET A 85 9.19 31.30 24.22
C MET A 85 8.10 30.76 23.28
N GLU A 86 7.11 30.05 23.81
CA GLU A 86 6.03 29.46 23.02
C GLU A 86 5.16 30.55 22.37
N GLU A 87 4.73 31.55 23.13
CA GLU A 87 3.99 32.72 22.65
C GLU A 87 4.78 33.49 21.59
N LEU A 88 6.08 33.71 21.84
CA LEU A 88 6.94 34.44 20.90
C LEU A 88 7.11 33.67 19.58
N VAL A 89 7.27 32.35 19.64
CA VAL A 89 7.33 31.48 18.45
C VAL A 89 5.99 31.50 17.73
N LYS A 90 4.86 31.43 18.45
CA LYS A 90 3.51 31.53 17.86
C LYS A 90 3.34 32.84 17.07
N ILE A 91 3.67 33.98 17.69
CA ILE A 91 3.60 35.30 17.02
C ILE A 91 4.52 35.36 15.80
N TYR A 92 5.75 34.84 15.92
CA TYR A 92 6.71 34.84 14.81
C TYR A 92 6.21 33.99 13.64
N VAL A 93 5.69 32.78 13.90
CA VAL A 93 5.23 31.87 12.86
C VAL A 93 3.94 32.37 12.20
N SER A 94 2.99 32.91 12.96
CA SER A 94 1.76 33.52 12.43
C SER A 94 2.01 34.72 11.51
N ASN A 95 3.23 35.30 11.52
CA ASN A 95 3.62 36.42 10.68
C ASN A 95 4.65 36.04 9.59
N LEU A 96 4.91 34.74 9.38
CA LEU A 96 5.75 34.30 8.26
C LEU A 96 5.04 34.54 6.92
N ASP A 97 5.81 34.88 5.90
CA ASP A 97 5.26 35.01 4.54
C ASP A 97 4.79 33.65 3.99
N ALA A 98 3.87 33.70 3.03
CA ALA A 98 3.33 32.51 2.38
C ALA A 98 4.43 31.65 1.71
N GLN A 99 5.57 32.25 1.34
CA GLN A 99 6.71 31.53 0.77
C GLN A 99 7.42 30.63 1.80
N THR A 100 7.66 31.14 3.01
CA THR A 100 8.31 30.38 4.09
C THR A 100 7.41 29.26 4.59
N VAL A 101 6.10 29.53 4.73
CA VAL A 101 5.11 28.50 5.06
C VAL A 101 5.11 27.39 4.00
N GLY A 102 5.13 27.75 2.72
CA GLY A 102 5.22 26.77 1.63
C GLY A 102 6.50 25.93 1.65
N GLN A 103 7.65 26.51 2.03
CA GLN A 103 8.90 25.75 2.17
C GLN A 103 8.82 24.70 3.30
N ILE A 104 8.26 25.07 4.45
CA ILE A 104 8.08 24.15 5.57
C ILE A 104 7.12 23.03 5.17
N GLU A 105 6.01 23.37 4.51
CA GLU A 105 5.04 22.38 4.05
C GLU A 105 5.66 21.39 3.04
N ARG A 106 6.46 21.86 2.08
CA ARG A 106 7.20 21.00 1.15
C ARG A 106 8.10 20.00 1.87
N VAL A 107 8.83 20.44 2.90
CA VAL A 107 9.68 19.55 3.71
C VAL A 107 8.85 18.52 4.47
N THR A 108 7.71 18.94 5.03
CA THR A 108 6.79 18.02 5.72
C THR A 108 6.25 16.96 4.77
N LYS A 109 5.82 17.35 3.56
CA LYS A 109 5.32 16.44 2.52
C LYS A 109 6.41 15.50 2.01
N ALA A 110 7.61 16.01 1.75
CA ALA A 110 8.76 15.20 1.33
C ALA A 110 9.11 14.14 2.39
N ASN A 111 9.17 14.52 3.68
CA ASN A 111 9.39 13.57 4.77
C ASN A 111 8.27 12.54 4.86
N TYR A 112 7.01 12.96 4.70
CA TYR A 112 5.89 12.03 4.66
C TYR A 112 6.02 11.01 3.52
N ILE A 113 6.40 11.46 2.31
CA ILE A 113 6.62 10.59 1.16
C ILE A 113 7.73 9.58 1.44
N ILE A 114 8.90 10.02 1.92
CA ILE A 114 10.03 9.14 2.25
C ILE A 114 9.65 8.11 3.32
N ASN A 115 8.86 8.50 4.31
CA ASN A 115 8.47 7.62 5.40
C ASN A 115 7.44 6.55 4.99
N ASN A 116 6.63 6.81 3.95
CA ASN A 116 5.53 5.93 3.57
C ASN A 116 5.74 5.18 2.25
N PHE A 117 6.64 5.64 1.38
CA PHE A 117 6.87 5.05 0.06
C PHE A 117 8.33 4.65 -0.15
N ASP A 118 8.53 3.64 -0.99
CA ASP A 118 9.83 3.27 -1.53
C ASP A 118 9.99 3.93 -2.91
N ILE A 119 10.76 5.02 -2.94
CA ILE A 119 10.94 5.86 -4.14
C ILE A 119 11.60 5.08 -5.27
N ASP A 120 12.56 4.21 -4.96
CA ASP A 120 13.25 3.41 -5.98
C ASP A 120 12.31 2.37 -6.57
N ALA A 121 11.48 1.73 -5.75
CA ALA A 121 10.46 0.79 -6.23
C ALA A 121 9.41 1.50 -7.10
N LEU A 122 8.93 2.68 -6.69
CA LEU A 122 8.00 3.50 -7.46
C LEU A 122 8.57 3.90 -8.83
N LYS A 123 9.85 4.28 -8.87
CA LYS A 123 10.54 4.66 -10.10
C LYS A 123 10.70 3.46 -11.05
N ARG A 124 11.12 2.29 -10.52
CA ARG A 124 11.19 1.03 -11.29
C ARG A 124 9.83 0.59 -11.82
N ALA A 125 8.77 0.83 -11.04
CA ALA A 125 7.39 0.56 -11.42
C ALA A 125 6.80 1.60 -12.40
N SER A 126 7.59 2.62 -12.78
CA SER A 126 7.16 3.72 -13.67
C SER A 126 5.89 4.43 -13.19
N ILE A 127 5.73 4.54 -11.87
CA ILE A 127 4.65 5.34 -11.24
C ILE A 127 5.12 6.79 -11.11
N ILE A 128 6.41 6.98 -10.82
CA ILE A 128 7.05 8.29 -10.70
C ILE A 128 8.16 8.49 -11.73
N ASP A 129 8.40 9.74 -12.10
CA ASP A 129 9.39 10.13 -13.11
C ASP A 129 10.72 10.62 -12.52
N THR A 130 10.79 10.94 -11.24
CA THR A 130 11.99 11.47 -10.57
C THR A 130 12.17 10.81 -9.20
N CYS A 131 13.35 10.96 -8.59
CA CYS A 131 13.61 10.47 -7.23
C CYS A 131 13.92 11.61 -6.24
N ASP A 132 13.99 12.85 -6.73
CA ASP A 132 14.49 14.03 -6.02
C ASP A 132 13.53 15.24 -6.07
N ASP A 133 12.62 15.29 -7.04
CA ASP A 133 11.57 16.31 -7.11
C ASP A 133 10.30 15.85 -6.35
N PHE A 134 10.23 16.18 -5.06
CA PHE A 134 9.12 15.77 -4.20
C PHE A 134 7.78 16.43 -4.52
N ASP A 135 7.78 17.61 -5.14
CA ASP A 135 6.54 18.26 -5.58
C ASP A 135 5.94 17.49 -6.77
N ALA A 136 6.78 17.08 -7.73
CA ALA A 136 6.36 16.23 -8.84
C ALA A 136 5.91 14.83 -8.36
N ILE A 137 6.67 14.22 -7.44
CA ILE A 137 6.33 12.92 -6.86
C ILE A 137 4.97 12.98 -6.14
N GLU A 138 4.71 14.04 -5.36
CA GLU A 138 3.41 14.24 -4.70
C GLU A 138 2.28 14.25 -5.73
N GLN A 139 2.39 15.10 -6.76
CA GLN A 139 1.35 15.22 -7.80
C GLN A 139 1.09 13.89 -8.50
N GLN A 140 2.15 13.13 -8.80
CA GLN A 140 2.04 11.82 -9.44
C GLN A 140 1.36 10.80 -8.54
N LEU A 141 1.70 10.74 -7.26
CA LEU A 141 1.09 9.82 -6.30
C LEU A 141 -0.39 10.17 -6.03
N VAL A 142 -0.68 11.45 -5.85
CA VAL A 142 -2.05 11.95 -5.66
C VAL A 142 -2.91 11.62 -6.88
N ALA A 143 -2.42 11.87 -8.10
CA ALA A 143 -3.10 11.51 -9.34
C ALA A 143 -3.25 9.99 -9.52
N PHE A 144 -2.21 9.23 -9.17
CA PHE A 144 -2.18 7.78 -9.31
C PHE A 144 -3.25 7.10 -8.47
N PHE A 145 -3.35 7.47 -7.19
CA PHE A 145 -4.33 6.91 -6.26
C PHE A 145 -5.70 7.61 -6.33
N GLY A 146 -5.77 8.80 -6.91
CA GLY A 146 -6.99 9.63 -6.92
C GLY A 146 -7.31 10.23 -5.55
N PHE A 147 -6.28 10.62 -4.79
CA PHE A 147 -6.45 11.30 -3.50
C PHE A 147 -6.65 12.81 -3.71
N ASP A 148 -7.20 13.49 -2.70
CA ASP A 148 -7.21 14.96 -2.64
C ASP A 148 -5.90 15.48 -2.06
N SER A 149 -5.28 14.70 -1.17
CA SER A 149 -4.03 15.03 -0.50
C SER A 149 -3.17 13.78 -0.27
N ILE A 150 -1.84 13.92 -0.33
CA ILE A 150 -0.91 12.81 -0.08
C ILE A 150 -1.07 12.20 1.33
N TYR A 151 -1.54 12.99 2.30
CA TYR A 151 -1.82 12.54 3.66
C TYR A 151 -2.97 11.53 3.74
N ASP A 152 -3.83 11.45 2.71
CA ASP A 152 -4.92 10.46 2.64
C ASP A 152 -4.37 9.04 2.45
N TYR A 153 -3.07 8.92 2.10
CA TYR A 153 -2.39 7.64 2.08
C TYR A 153 -2.41 6.92 3.45
N THR A 154 -2.31 7.65 4.58
CA THR A 154 -2.27 7.03 5.93
C THR A 154 -3.54 7.21 6.74
N ARG A 155 -4.46 8.11 6.36
CA ARG A 155 -5.69 8.39 7.14
C ARG A 155 -6.68 7.23 7.22
N GLY A 156 -6.42 6.12 6.53
CA GLY A 156 -7.27 4.94 6.51
C GLY A 156 -8.48 5.15 5.62
N MET A 157 -8.68 4.24 4.66
CA MET A 157 -9.97 4.16 3.97
C MET A 157 -10.86 3.26 4.81
N ASN A 158 -12.05 3.75 5.19
CA ASN A 158 -13.11 2.96 5.82
C ASN A 158 -12.69 2.13 7.05
N GLY A 159 -11.92 2.73 7.97
CA GLY A 159 -11.60 2.11 9.27
C GLY A 159 -10.44 1.10 9.27
N VAL A 160 -9.79 0.88 8.13
CA VAL A 160 -8.57 0.05 8.04
C VAL A 160 -7.36 0.87 8.49
N LEU A 161 -6.89 0.62 9.71
CA LEU A 161 -5.65 1.20 10.23
C LEU A 161 -4.46 0.38 9.74
N PHE A 162 -3.73 0.87 8.75
CA PHE A 162 -2.45 0.30 8.37
C PHE A 162 -1.39 0.63 9.44
N SER A 163 -0.69 -0.40 9.95
CA SER A 163 0.24 -0.31 11.09
C SER A 163 1.25 0.83 10.99
N ARG A 164 1.40 1.66 12.04
CA ARG A 164 2.16 2.93 12.04
C ARG A 164 3.63 2.80 12.47
N THR A 165 4.18 1.59 12.62
CA THR A 165 5.60 1.39 13.03
C THR A 165 6.57 1.71 11.90
N ARG A 166 7.83 2.00 12.24
CA ARG A 166 8.92 2.34 11.30
C ARG A 166 9.10 1.18 10.29
N ARG A 167 8.70 1.41 9.03
CA ARG A 167 8.58 0.37 7.99
C ARG A 167 9.86 0.27 7.15
N ASP A 168 10.27 -0.96 6.83
CA ASP A 168 11.30 -1.18 5.82
C ASP A 168 10.72 -1.02 4.39
N SER A 169 11.57 -1.14 3.36
CA SER A 169 11.14 -1.02 1.95
C SER A 169 10.09 -2.08 1.56
N ASN A 170 10.19 -3.30 2.10
CA ASN A 170 9.31 -4.40 1.75
C ASN A 170 7.91 -4.20 2.37
N ASP A 171 7.83 -3.71 3.60
CA ASP A 171 6.58 -3.33 4.26
C ASP A 171 5.85 -2.21 3.50
N LYS A 172 6.58 -1.18 3.04
CA LYS A 172 6.00 -0.09 2.24
C LYS A 172 5.44 -0.61 0.91
N ASN A 173 6.17 -1.49 0.23
CA ASN A 173 5.71 -2.10 -1.02
C ASN A 173 4.49 -3.00 -0.79
N ARG A 174 4.47 -3.79 0.29
CA ARG A 174 3.32 -4.63 0.67
C ARG A 174 2.08 -3.79 0.92
N GLU A 175 2.19 -2.74 1.73
CA GLU A 175 1.08 -1.82 2.03
C GLU A 175 0.58 -1.12 0.75
N MET A 176 1.49 -0.68 -0.12
CA MET A 176 1.10 -0.06 -1.38
C MET A 176 0.32 -1.03 -2.28
N TRP A 177 0.79 -2.27 -2.40
CA TRP A 177 0.11 -3.31 -3.19
C TRP A 177 -1.28 -3.63 -2.62
N VAL A 178 -1.39 -3.74 -1.29
CA VAL A 178 -2.66 -3.92 -0.58
C VAL A 178 -3.61 -2.75 -0.85
N LYS A 179 -3.13 -1.52 -0.66
CA LYS A 179 -3.97 -0.32 -0.81
C LYS A 179 -4.45 -0.14 -2.25
N ALA A 180 -3.58 -0.45 -3.21
CA ALA A 180 -3.93 -0.49 -4.63
C ALA A 180 -5.04 -1.51 -4.93
N ALA A 181 -4.99 -2.71 -4.33
CA ALA A 181 -6.04 -3.72 -4.51
C ALA A 181 -7.38 -3.26 -3.89
N PHE A 182 -7.33 -2.72 -2.67
CA PHE A 182 -8.51 -2.22 -1.96
C PHE A 182 -9.28 -1.15 -2.76
N LEU A 183 -8.57 -0.12 -3.25
CA LEU A 183 -9.16 0.94 -4.08
C LEU A 183 -9.81 0.41 -5.36
N GLN A 184 -9.21 -0.61 -5.97
CA GLN A 184 -9.80 -1.25 -7.14
C GLN A 184 -11.09 -1.98 -6.78
N PHE A 185 -11.14 -2.70 -5.65
CA PHE A 185 -12.37 -3.35 -5.19
C PHE A 185 -13.48 -2.34 -4.87
N GLU A 186 -13.17 -1.23 -4.20
CA GLU A 186 -14.13 -0.15 -3.94
C GLU A 186 -14.70 0.40 -5.25
N LYS A 187 -13.86 0.65 -6.26
CA LYS A 187 -14.35 1.13 -7.57
C LYS A 187 -15.13 0.05 -8.34
N ILE A 188 -14.73 -1.23 -8.27
CA ILE A 188 -15.48 -2.32 -8.90
C ILE A 188 -16.89 -2.39 -8.32
N ALA A 189 -17.03 -2.22 -6.99
CA ALA A 189 -18.30 -2.18 -6.27
C ALA A 189 -19.25 -3.29 -6.74
N ASN A 190 -18.89 -4.55 -6.49
CA ASN A 190 -19.69 -5.70 -6.92
C ASN A 190 -21.13 -5.55 -6.42
N PRO A 191 -22.14 -5.48 -7.32
CA PRO A 191 -23.53 -5.23 -6.91
C PRO A 191 -24.18 -6.47 -6.27
N ASN A 192 -23.66 -7.67 -6.52
CA ASN A 192 -24.25 -8.92 -6.06
C ASN A 192 -24.07 -9.10 -4.55
N ARG A 193 -25.01 -9.78 -3.90
CA ARG A 193 -24.94 -10.10 -2.46
C ARG A 193 -24.03 -11.30 -2.23
N PHE A 194 -23.22 -11.24 -1.19
CA PHE A 194 -22.39 -12.36 -0.78
C PHE A 194 -23.24 -13.49 -0.19
N SER A 195 -22.99 -14.74 -0.62
CA SER A 195 -23.60 -15.94 -0.07
C SER A 195 -22.55 -17.01 0.23
N MET A 196 -22.34 -17.29 1.52
CA MET A 196 -21.43 -18.37 1.96
C MET A 196 -21.89 -19.74 1.45
N HIS A 197 -23.20 -20.01 1.54
CA HIS A 197 -23.76 -21.27 1.09
C HIS A 197 -23.53 -21.51 -0.42
N ALA A 198 -23.71 -20.47 -1.24
CA ALA A 198 -23.45 -20.58 -2.68
C ALA A 198 -21.96 -20.80 -2.98
N LEU A 199 -21.06 -20.25 -2.15
CA LEU A 199 -19.63 -20.52 -2.26
C LEU A 199 -19.33 -22.00 -1.97
N GLU A 200 -19.86 -22.56 -0.87
CA GLU A 200 -19.68 -23.97 -0.50
C GLU A 200 -20.12 -24.92 -1.63
N GLU A 201 -21.29 -24.67 -2.24
CA GLU A 201 -21.80 -25.47 -3.35
C GLU A 201 -20.91 -25.36 -4.60
N MET A 202 -20.45 -24.15 -4.92
CA MET A 202 -19.67 -23.87 -6.11
C MET A 202 -18.24 -24.38 -6.01
N VAL A 203 -17.63 -24.31 -4.83
CA VAL A 203 -16.23 -24.71 -4.61
C VAL A 203 -16.01 -26.14 -5.06
N SER A 204 -16.95 -27.07 -4.85
CA SER A 204 -16.84 -28.44 -5.35
C SER A 204 -16.70 -28.60 -6.88
N LYS A 205 -17.05 -27.56 -7.65
CA LYS A 205 -17.13 -27.56 -9.13
C LYS A 205 -15.99 -26.78 -9.80
N ILE A 206 -15.09 -26.15 -9.03
CA ILE A 206 -14.03 -25.28 -9.57
C ILE A 206 -12.95 -26.08 -10.31
N ARG A 207 -12.54 -27.25 -9.79
CA ARG A 207 -11.35 -27.99 -10.28
C ARG A 207 -11.30 -28.21 -11.81
N PRO A 208 -12.38 -28.67 -12.49
CA PRO A 208 -12.35 -28.91 -13.93
C PRO A 208 -12.09 -27.66 -14.77
N TYR A 209 -12.38 -26.45 -14.26
CA TYR A 209 -12.09 -25.22 -15.01
C TYR A 209 -10.59 -24.98 -15.18
N SER A 210 -9.73 -25.60 -14.35
CA SER A 210 -8.29 -25.57 -14.57
C SER A 210 -7.86 -26.15 -15.92
N THR A 211 -8.63 -27.05 -16.53
CA THR A 211 -8.29 -27.60 -17.85
C THR A 211 -8.53 -26.62 -19.01
N HIS A 212 -9.14 -25.46 -18.75
CA HIS A 212 -9.44 -24.44 -19.76
C HIS A 212 -8.48 -23.26 -19.60
N GLU A 213 -7.29 -23.33 -20.21
CA GLU A 213 -6.22 -22.34 -20.01
C GLU A 213 -6.65 -20.89 -20.29
N THR A 214 -7.45 -20.65 -21.34
CA THR A 214 -7.82 -19.28 -21.74
C THR A 214 -8.95 -18.68 -20.92
N ASN A 215 -10.02 -19.44 -20.67
CA ASN A 215 -11.27 -18.90 -20.10
C ASN A 215 -11.63 -19.49 -18.73
N GLY A 216 -10.93 -20.52 -18.26
CA GLY A 216 -11.27 -21.23 -17.04
C GLY A 216 -11.27 -20.32 -15.81
N LEU A 217 -10.16 -19.59 -15.60
CA LEU A 217 -10.03 -18.67 -14.48
C LEU A 217 -11.06 -17.53 -14.55
N LEU A 218 -11.29 -16.95 -15.73
CA LEU A 218 -12.32 -15.94 -15.96
C LEU A 218 -13.73 -16.47 -15.64
N THR A 219 -14.03 -17.71 -16.04
CA THR A 219 -15.34 -18.33 -15.80
C THR A 219 -15.58 -18.51 -14.31
N VAL A 220 -14.57 -18.97 -13.57
CA VAL A 220 -14.64 -19.08 -12.10
C VAL A 220 -14.75 -17.71 -11.45
N ALA A 221 -13.98 -16.71 -11.89
CA ALA A 221 -14.06 -15.35 -11.37
C ALA A 221 -15.45 -14.71 -11.60
N ARG A 222 -16.09 -14.96 -12.75
CA ARG A 222 -17.48 -14.53 -13.03
C ARG A 222 -18.49 -15.22 -12.12
N ALA A 223 -18.33 -16.53 -11.92
CA ALA A 223 -19.21 -17.29 -11.04
C ALA A 223 -19.10 -16.79 -9.58
N LEU A 224 -17.87 -16.54 -9.11
CA LEU A 224 -17.57 -15.88 -7.83
C LEU A 224 -18.19 -14.48 -7.75
N TYR A 225 -18.08 -13.69 -8.82
CA TYR A 225 -18.66 -12.34 -8.88
C TYR A 225 -20.17 -12.35 -8.69
N ASN A 226 -20.87 -13.30 -9.29
CA ASN A 226 -22.33 -13.45 -9.18
C ASN A 226 -22.79 -13.82 -7.77
N ILE A 227 -21.96 -14.49 -6.98
CA ILE A 227 -22.24 -14.82 -5.57
C ILE A 227 -21.65 -13.79 -4.60
N GLY A 228 -21.24 -12.62 -5.10
CA GLY A 228 -20.77 -11.49 -4.29
C GLY A 228 -19.28 -11.52 -3.91
N ILE A 229 -18.45 -12.31 -4.61
CA ILE A 229 -16.99 -12.38 -4.39
C ILE A 229 -16.25 -11.80 -5.58
N THR A 230 -15.44 -10.75 -5.39
CA THR A 230 -14.69 -10.13 -6.50
C THR A 230 -13.29 -10.72 -6.60
N VAL A 231 -12.87 -11.16 -7.80
CA VAL A 231 -11.50 -11.64 -8.03
C VAL A 231 -10.80 -10.75 -9.05
N ILE A 232 -9.61 -10.25 -8.72
CA ILE A 232 -8.74 -9.52 -9.64
C ILE A 232 -7.34 -10.14 -9.63
N VAL A 233 -6.59 -9.94 -10.73
CA VAL A 233 -5.17 -10.30 -10.80
C VAL A 233 -4.35 -9.01 -10.81
N GLN A 234 -3.47 -8.82 -9.84
CA GLN A 234 -2.65 -7.62 -9.72
C GLN A 234 -1.17 -7.96 -9.85
N SER A 235 -0.44 -7.15 -10.63
CA SER A 235 1.00 -7.29 -10.72
C SER A 235 1.68 -7.11 -9.35
N SER A 236 2.61 -7.99 -8.98
CA SER A 236 3.42 -7.84 -7.76
C SER A 236 4.48 -6.75 -7.94
N LEU A 237 4.85 -6.07 -6.86
CA LEU A 237 6.03 -5.18 -6.85
C LEU A 237 7.33 -5.98 -6.71
N PRO A 238 8.47 -5.47 -7.19
CA PRO A 238 9.75 -6.17 -7.11
C PRO A 238 10.20 -6.25 -5.64
N THR A 239 9.89 -7.36 -4.97
CA THR A 239 10.34 -7.88 -3.64
C THR A 239 9.22 -8.64 -2.93
N LEU A 240 7.95 -8.45 -3.34
CA LEU A 240 6.82 -9.08 -2.68
C LEU A 240 6.72 -10.57 -3.05
N GLN A 241 6.84 -11.45 -2.05
CA GLN A 241 6.75 -12.91 -2.22
C GLN A 241 5.32 -13.47 -2.09
N THR A 242 4.35 -12.61 -1.77
CA THR A 242 2.94 -12.94 -1.62
C THR A 242 2.33 -13.52 -2.89
N ARG A 243 1.47 -14.54 -2.73
CA ARG A 243 0.73 -15.20 -3.83
C ARG A 243 -0.67 -14.66 -4.04
N GLY A 244 -1.31 -14.17 -2.98
CA GLY A 244 -2.63 -13.56 -3.01
C GLY A 244 -2.94 -12.82 -1.72
N ALA A 245 -4.11 -12.21 -1.67
CA ALA A 245 -4.67 -11.68 -0.44
C ALA A 245 -6.20 -11.70 -0.51
N THR A 246 -6.82 -11.87 0.64
CA THR A 246 -8.27 -11.82 0.81
C THR A 246 -8.64 -10.58 1.61
N PHE A 247 -9.61 -9.82 1.13
CA PHE A 247 -10.10 -8.57 1.69
C PHE A 247 -11.59 -8.69 2.00
N ILE A 248 -12.06 -7.96 3.01
CA ILE A 248 -13.47 -7.64 3.18
C ILE A 248 -13.67 -6.15 2.83
N VAL A 249 -14.31 -5.88 1.70
CA VAL A 249 -14.65 -4.52 1.24
C VAL A 249 -16.17 -4.43 1.19
N ASP A 250 -16.75 -3.42 1.84
CA ASP A 250 -18.20 -3.24 1.96
C ASP A 250 -18.96 -4.51 2.42
N ASN A 251 -18.40 -5.22 3.41
CA ASN A 251 -18.90 -6.51 3.91
C ASN A 251 -18.91 -7.66 2.89
N LYS A 252 -18.15 -7.55 1.79
CA LYS A 252 -18.03 -8.59 0.75
C LYS A 252 -16.59 -9.07 0.61
N PRO A 253 -16.37 -10.38 0.46
CA PRO A 253 -15.03 -10.90 0.25
C PRO A 253 -14.52 -10.54 -1.15
N CYS A 254 -13.26 -10.16 -1.21
CA CYS A 254 -12.55 -9.77 -2.42
C CYS A 254 -11.19 -10.46 -2.42
N ILE A 255 -10.80 -11.06 -3.55
CA ILE A 255 -9.56 -11.82 -3.71
C ILE A 255 -8.68 -11.09 -4.73
N VAL A 256 -7.44 -10.82 -4.34
CA VAL A 256 -6.40 -10.42 -5.29
C VAL A 256 -5.42 -11.57 -5.48
N LEU A 257 -5.11 -11.90 -6.72
CA LEU A 257 -4.05 -12.85 -7.05
C LEU A 257 -2.81 -12.08 -7.51
N ALA A 258 -1.68 -12.40 -6.91
CA ALA A 258 -0.41 -11.74 -7.18
C ALA A 258 0.26 -12.39 -8.41
N CYS A 259 0.62 -11.60 -9.41
CA CYS A 259 1.30 -12.09 -10.60
C CYS A 259 2.59 -11.32 -10.89
N GLN A 260 3.67 -12.04 -11.17
CA GLN A 260 4.92 -11.43 -11.63
C GLN A 260 4.86 -11.21 -13.13
N MET A 261 5.19 -9.99 -13.55
CA MET A 261 4.94 -9.47 -14.91
C MET A 261 6.15 -8.74 -15.51
N ASP A 262 7.28 -8.69 -14.81
CA ASP A 262 8.49 -7.93 -15.19
C ASP A 262 9.33 -8.61 -16.29
N GLY A 263 8.82 -9.70 -16.87
CA GLY A 263 9.48 -10.47 -17.93
C GLY A 263 10.65 -11.34 -17.47
N LYS A 264 11.10 -11.24 -16.21
CA LYS A 264 12.20 -12.04 -15.67
C LYS A 264 11.72 -13.36 -15.09
N THR A 265 10.60 -13.32 -14.37
CA THR A 265 9.93 -14.50 -13.82
C THR A 265 8.44 -14.35 -14.08
N LYS A 266 7.86 -15.27 -14.87
CA LYS A 266 6.43 -15.27 -15.14
C LYS A 266 5.73 -16.19 -14.16
N THR A 267 4.59 -15.76 -13.64
CA THR A 267 3.81 -16.65 -12.77
C THR A 267 3.28 -17.83 -13.57
N LYS A 268 3.46 -19.03 -13.00
CA LYS A 268 2.98 -20.27 -13.56
C LYS A 268 1.47 -20.35 -13.48
N TYR A 269 0.86 -21.00 -14.47
CA TYR A 269 -0.59 -21.22 -14.52
C TYR A 269 -1.11 -22.00 -13.30
N SER A 270 -0.38 -23.03 -12.85
CA SER A 270 -0.70 -23.80 -11.64
C SER A 270 -0.73 -22.95 -10.37
N THR A 271 0.18 -21.97 -10.25
CA THR A 271 0.26 -21.08 -9.09
C THR A 271 -0.98 -20.21 -8.96
N MET A 272 -1.59 -19.77 -10.07
CA MET A 272 -2.84 -19.00 -10.04
C MET A 272 -3.99 -19.80 -9.44
N TRP A 273 -4.15 -21.06 -9.85
CA TRP A 273 -5.21 -21.94 -9.32
C TRP A 273 -4.98 -22.30 -7.86
N PHE A 274 -3.72 -22.54 -7.48
CA PHE A 274 -3.35 -22.79 -6.10
C PHE A 274 -3.67 -21.57 -5.22
N ALA A 275 -3.24 -20.37 -5.64
CA ALA A 275 -3.50 -19.13 -4.92
C ALA A 275 -5.00 -18.86 -4.80
N LEU A 276 -5.78 -19.02 -5.87
CA LEU A 276 -7.23 -18.84 -5.81
C LEU A 276 -7.91 -19.74 -4.77
N LEU A 277 -7.55 -21.03 -4.72
CA LEU A 277 -8.14 -21.95 -3.75
C LEU A 277 -7.64 -21.72 -2.33
N HIS A 278 -6.41 -21.26 -2.17
CA HIS A 278 -5.87 -20.81 -0.89
C HIS A 278 -6.68 -19.61 -0.36
N GLU A 279 -6.93 -18.59 -1.19
CA GLU A 279 -7.73 -17.42 -0.78
C GLU A 279 -9.21 -17.79 -0.53
N ILE A 280 -9.77 -18.72 -1.32
CA ILE A 280 -11.11 -19.27 -1.07
C ILE A 280 -11.18 -19.98 0.30
N HIS A 281 -10.12 -20.67 0.73
CA HIS A 281 -10.08 -21.28 2.06
C HIS A 281 -10.26 -20.23 3.16
N HIS A 282 -9.56 -19.09 3.07
CA HIS A 282 -9.73 -18.03 4.08
C HIS A 282 -11.14 -17.48 4.12
N ILE A 283 -11.85 -17.43 2.98
CA ILE A 283 -13.26 -17.06 2.96
C ILE A 283 -14.13 -18.14 3.58
N LEU A 284 -13.86 -19.43 3.32
CA LEU A 284 -14.69 -20.52 3.85
C LEU A 284 -14.50 -20.73 5.37
N PHE A 285 -13.27 -20.67 5.85
CA PHE A 285 -12.90 -21.13 7.19
C PHE A 285 -12.42 -20.02 8.13
N ASP A 286 -11.94 -18.90 7.59
CA ASP A 286 -11.39 -17.79 8.37
C ASP A 286 -12.15 -16.47 8.21
N TYR A 287 -13.35 -16.47 7.61
CA TYR A 287 -14.11 -15.27 7.27
C TYR A 287 -14.24 -14.26 8.42
N THR A 288 -14.57 -14.71 9.62
CA THR A 288 -14.73 -13.85 10.80
C THR A 288 -13.43 -13.13 11.14
N LYS A 289 -12.30 -13.84 11.09
CA LYS A 289 -10.97 -13.25 11.39
C LYS A 289 -10.56 -12.26 10.31
N VAL A 290 -10.75 -12.61 9.04
CA VAL A 290 -10.46 -11.69 7.91
C VAL A 290 -11.35 -10.45 8.01
N LYS A 291 -12.59 -10.59 8.48
CA LYS A 291 -13.48 -9.46 8.73
C LYS A 291 -13.02 -8.56 9.88
N GLU A 292 -12.46 -9.13 10.95
CA GLU A 292 -11.88 -8.37 12.05
C GLU A 292 -10.58 -7.65 11.66
N MET A 293 -9.74 -8.29 10.85
CA MET A 293 -8.47 -7.72 10.36
C MET A 293 -8.64 -6.86 9.09
N VAL A 294 -9.84 -6.86 8.50
CA VAL A 294 -10.23 -6.30 7.20
C VAL A 294 -9.55 -6.93 5.98
N TYR A 295 -8.33 -7.43 6.13
CA TYR A 295 -7.64 -8.18 5.08
C TYR A 295 -6.67 -9.23 5.66
N HIS A 296 -6.29 -10.17 4.82
CA HIS A 296 -5.31 -11.19 5.08
C HIS A 296 -4.39 -11.35 3.85
N ILE A 297 -3.08 -11.48 4.07
CA ILE A 297 -2.05 -11.60 3.04
C ILE A 297 -1.37 -12.95 3.22
N SER A 298 -1.23 -13.74 2.15
CA SER A 298 -0.50 -15.01 2.26
C SER A 298 0.98 -14.76 2.64
N ASP A 299 1.53 -15.67 3.46
CA ASP A 299 2.87 -15.63 4.09
C ASP A 299 3.02 -14.76 5.37
N ASP A 300 1.92 -14.41 6.07
CA ASP A 300 2.00 -13.75 7.37
C ASP A 300 2.43 -14.73 8.49
N GLN A 301 3.59 -14.49 9.12
CA GLN A 301 4.20 -15.39 10.11
C GLN A 301 3.35 -15.55 11.37
N ASP A 302 2.57 -14.54 11.74
CA ASP A 302 1.71 -14.57 12.93
C ASP A 302 0.49 -15.51 12.76
N LEU A 303 0.23 -15.96 11.53
CA LEU A 303 -0.91 -16.81 11.16
C LEU A 303 -0.48 -18.18 10.62
N PHE A 304 0.75 -18.62 10.92
CA PHE A 304 1.38 -19.83 10.37
C PHE A 304 0.47 -21.08 10.29
N LEU A 305 -0.30 -21.37 11.35
CA LEU A 305 -1.22 -22.52 11.37
C LEU A 305 -2.38 -22.40 10.36
N MET A 306 -2.86 -21.18 10.10
CA MET A 306 -3.93 -20.92 9.11
C MET A 306 -3.36 -21.06 7.68
N GLU A 307 -2.16 -20.53 7.45
CA GLU A 307 -1.45 -20.65 6.17
C GLU A 307 -1.22 -22.11 5.77
N GLU A 308 -0.78 -22.95 6.71
CA GLU A 308 -0.58 -24.38 6.47
C GLU A 308 -1.89 -25.10 6.10
N GLN A 309 -3.01 -24.74 6.76
CA GLN A 309 -4.32 -25.30 6.47
C GLN A 309 -4.82 -24.90 5.09
N ALA A 310 -4.69 -23.63 4.73
CA ALA A 310 -5.04 -23.10 3.41
C ALA A 310 -4.19 -23.76 2.30
N ASN A 311 -2.88 -23.90 2.52
CA ASN A 311 -1.98 -24.59 1.62
C ASN A 311 -2.36 -26.06 1.43
N LYS A 312 -2.66 -26.77 2.53
CA LYS A 312 -3.11 -28.16 2.49
C LYS A 312 -4.44 -28.30 1.75
N PHE A 313 -5.41 -27.42 2.02
CA PHE A 313 -6.70 -27.40 1.34
C PHE A 313 -6.53 -27.23 -0.17
N ALA A 314 -5.76 -26.23 -0.61
CA ALA A 314 -5.52 -25.97 -2.03
C ALA A 314 -4.79 -27.16 -2.70
N ARG A 315 -3.79 -27.73 -2.03
CA ARG A 315 -3.05 -28.91 -2.49
C ARG A 315 -3.98 -30.11 -2.65
N ASP A 316 -4.69 -30.50 -1.61
CA ASP A 316 -5.53 -31.70 -1.60
C ASP A 316 -6.74 -31.57 -2.54
N TYR A 317 -7.33 -30.37 -2.62
CA TYR A 317 -8.44 -30.09 -3.51
C TYR A 317 -8.04 -30.25 -4.98
N LEU A 318 -6.96 -29.59 -5.40
CA LEU A 318 -6.47 -29.65 -6.78
C LEU A 318 -5.95 -31.05 -7.12
N PHE A 319 -5.05 -31.57 -6.31
CA PHE A 319 -4.43 -32.86 -6.53
C PHE A 319 -3.74 -33.34 -5.24
N SER A 320 -4.34 -34.30 -4.54
CA SER A 320 -3.82 -34.78 -3.25
C SER A 320 -2.49 -35.53 -3.36
N ALA A 321 -1.79 -35.63 -2.22
CA ALA A 321 -0.56 -36.42 -2.11
C ALA A 321 -0.78 -37.89 -2.50
N GLU A 322 -1.91 -38.49 -2.13
CA GLU A 322 -2.25 -39.87 -2.50
C GLU A 322 -2.36 -40.05 -4.03
N LYS A 323 -2.96 -39.07 -4.73
CA LYS A 323 -3.01 -39.09 -6.20
C LYS A 323 -1.61 -38.93 -6.80
N MET A 324 -0.77 -38.10 -6.18
CA MET A 324 0.61 -37.88 -6.60
C MET A 324 1.43 -39.16 -6.53
N GLU A 325 1.36 -39.91 -5.42
CA GLU A 325 2.13 -41.15 -5.29
C GLU A 325 1.78 -42.20 -6.35
N LYS A 326 0.53 -42.23 -6.84
CA LYS A 326 0.11 -43.14 -7.93
C LYS A 326 0.70 -42.78 -9.29
N VAL A 327 0.90 -41.49 -9.59
CA VAL A 327 1.45 -41.03 -10.88
C VAL A 327 2.97 -40.81 -10.83
N ARG A 328 3.55 -40.65 -9.64
CA ARG A 328 4.97 -40.40 -9.40
C ARG A 328 5.91 -41.33 -10.20
N PRO A 329 5.69 -42.66 -10.27
CA PRO A 329 6.57 -43.55 -11.05
C PRO A 329 6.53 -43.29 -12.56
N PHE A 330 5.45 -42.70 -13.05
CA PHE A 330 5.19 -42.46 -14.47
C PHE A 330 5.31 -40.99 -14.85
N ILE A 331 5.85 -40.12 -13.97
CA ILE A 331 5.92 -38.67 -14.18
C ILE A 331 6.67 -38.27 -15.47
N GLN A 332 7.61 -39.11 -15.91
CA GLN A 332 8.38 -38.91 -17.15
C GLN A 332 7.56 -39.22 -18.42
N ILE A 333 6.44 -39.95 -18.29
CA ILE A 333 5.62 -40.39 -19.42
C ILE A 333 4.45 -39.42 -19.58
N GLU A 334 4.62 -38.43 -20.45
CA GLU A 334 3.66 -37.33 -20.66
C GLU A 334 2.23 -37.81 -20.95
N SER A 335 2.06 -38.84 -21.78
CA SER A 335 0.74 -39.38 -22.10
C SER A 335 0.02 -39.92 -20.86
N VAL A 336 0.73 -40.63 -19.98
CA VAL A 336 0.17 -41.16 -18.73
C VAL A 336 -0.22 -40.02 -17.78
N VAL A 337 0.63 -39.01 -17.65
CA VAL A 337 0.33 -37.83 -16.82
C VAL A 337 -0.90 -37.09 -17.35
N ARG A 338 -0.99 -36.87 -18.66
CA ARG A 338 -2.13 -36.22 -19.32
C ARG A 338 -3.43 -37.00 -19.15
N ASP A 339 -3.41 -38.31 -19.34
CA ASP A 339 -4.60 -39.15 -19.18
C ASP A 339 -5.06 -39.20 -17.72
N TYR A 340 -4.11 -39.24 -16.78
CA TYR A 340 -4.39 -39.18 -15.35
C TYR A 340 -4.96 -37.81 -14.93
N ALA A 341 -4.39 -36.72 -15.45
CA ALA A 341 -4.91 -35.37 -15.24
C ALA A 341 -6.35 -35.23 -15.75
N LYS A 342 -6.62 -35.73 -16.96
CA LYS A 342 -7.96 -35.78 -17.56
C LYS A 342 -8.94 -36.57 -16.70
N LYS A 343 -8.54 -37.76 -16.22
CA LYS A 343 -9.36 -38.60 -15.32
C LYS A 343 -9.76 -37.87 -14.04
N HIS A 344 -8.89 -37.01 -13.51
CA HIS A 344 -9.14 -36.26 -12.27
C HIS A 344 -9.67 -34.83 -12.48
N GLY A 345 -9.86 -34.41 -13.74
CA GLY A 345 -10.39 -33.10 -14.09
C GLY A 345 -9.47 -31.96 -13.64
N VAL A 346 -8.16 -32.11 -13.82
CA VAL A 346 -7.17 -31.10 -13.44
C VAL A 346 -6.22 -30.84 -14.62
N HIS A 347 -5.68 -29.63 -14.72
CA HIS A 347 -4.66 -29.33 -15.72
C HIS A 347 -3.37 -30.15 -15.47
N PRO A 348 -2.74 -30.74 -16.50
CA PRO A 348 -1.50 -31.53 -16.32
C PRO A 348 -0.37 -30.75 -15.66
N SER A 349 -0.27 -29.44 -15.90
CA SER A 349 0.77 -28.60 -15.27
C SER A 349 0.72 -28.59 -13.75
N ILE A 350 -0.46 -28.78 -13.15
CA ILE A 350 -0.61 -28.83 -11.69
C ILE A 350 0.09 -30.08 -11.15
N ILE A 351 0.01 -31.21 -11.86
CA ILE A 351 0.72 -32.43 -11.47
C ILE A 351 2.23 -32.21 -11.56
N TYR A 352 2.73 -31.65 -12.66
CA TYR A 352 4.16 -31.38 -12.82
C TYR A 352 4.72 -30.37 -11.82
N ASP A 353 3.97 -29.30 -11.54
CA ASP A 353 4.37 -28.26 -10.59
C ASP A 353 4.37 -28.80 -9.16
N PHE A 354 3.34 -29.55 -8.76
CA PHE A 354 3.29 -30.19 -7.44
C PHE A 354 4.35 -31.26 -7.26
N TYR A 355 4.62 -32.09 -8.28
CA TYR A 355 5.72 -33.05 -8.24
C TYR A 355 7.06 -32.33 -8.03
N SER A 356 7.29 -31.26 -8.79
CA SER A 356 8.53 -30.49 -8.72
C SER A 356 8.69 -29.79 -7.37
N TYR A 357 7.60 -29.33 -6.77
CA TYR A 357 7.56 -28.79 -5.42
C TYR A 357 7.92 -29.85 -4.36
N ASP A 358 7.28 -31.03 -4.42
CA ASP A 358 7.55 -32.14 -3.50
C ASP A 358 9.03 -32.56 -3.55
N GLU A 359 9.63 -32.62 -4.75
CA GLU A 359 11.04 -32.95 -4.93
C GLU A 359 11.97 -31.84 -4.42
N ALA A 360 11.60 -30.57 -4.65
CA ALA A 360 12.38 -29.44 -4.16
C ALA A 360 12.45 -29.38 -2.63
N ILE A 361 11.37 -29.73 -1.92
CA ILE A 361 11.36 -29.85 -0.45
C ILE A 361 12.34 -30.92 0.03
N LYS A 362 12.49 -32.03 -0.72
CA LYS A 362 13.46 -33.09 -0.43
C LYS A 362 14.90 -32.73 -0.84
N GLY A 363 15.15 -31.48 -1.27
CA GLY A 363 16.45 -31.00 -1.72
C GLY A 363 16.73 -31.21 -3.21
N ASN A 364 15.80 -31.80 -3.98
CA ASN A 364 15.97 -32.09 -5.40
C ASN A 364 15.31 -31.02 -6.28
N LYS A 365 16.08 -29.99 -6.66
CA LYS A 365 15.60 -28.90 -7.53
C LYS A 365 15.54 -29.27 -9.03
N LEU A 366 16.00 -30.48 -9.42
CA LEU A 366 16.00 -30.91 -10.82
C LEU A 366 14.59 -31.12 -11.38
N GLY A 367 13.58 -31.33 -10.51
CA GLY A 367 12.18 -31.46 -10.92
C GLY A 367 11.72 -30.26 -11.74
N TYR A 368 11.93 -29.05 -11.20
CA TYR A 368 11.59 -27.82 -11.94
C TYR A 368 12.40 -27.69 -13.23
N GLN A 369 13.69 -28.03 -13.23
CA GLN A 369 14.50 -27.95 -14.46
C GLN A 369 13.99 -28.87 -15.56
N ARG A 370 13.53 -30.08 -15.20
CA ARG A 370 13.07 -31.09 -16.17
C ARG A 370 11.67 -30.84 -16.68
N PHE A 371 10.77 -30.35 -15.83
CA PHE A 371 9.34 -30.29 -16.14
C PHE A 371 8.79 -28.90 -16.39
N ASN A 372 9.61 -27.84 -16.31
CA ASN A 372 9.13 -26.48 -16.55
C ASN A 372 8.45 -26.29 -17.91
N GLN A 373 8.88 -27.04 -18.94
CA GLN A 373 8.27 -27.00 -20.28
C GLN A 373 6.79 -27.44 -20.29
N PHE A 374 6.36 -28.21 -19.31
CA PHE A 374 4.96 -28.67 -19.17
C PHE A 374 4.12 -27.75 -18.27
N ILE A 375 4.70 -26.64 -17.79
CA ILE A 375 4.05 -25.68 -16.90
C ILE A 375 3.93 -24.34 -17.64
N PRO A 376 2.79 -24.08 -18.30
CA PRO A 376 2.61 -22.83 -19.02
C PRO A 376 2.55 -21.64 -18.05
N THR A 377 2.81 -20.46 -18.59
CA THR A 377 2.66 -19.20 -17.86
C THR A 377 1.18 -18.81 -17.78
N ALA A 378 0.82 -18.03 -16.78
CA ALA A 378 -0.56 -17.61 -16.56
C ALA A 378 -1.04 -16.51 -17.52
N ASP A 379 -0.16 -15.99 -18.40
CA ASP A 379 -0.40 -14.79 -19.23
C ASP A 379 -1.75 -14.85 -19.99
N VAL A 380 -2.03 -15.99 -20.63
CA VAL A 380 -3.26 -16.18 -21.41
C VAL A 380 -4.49 -16.24 -20.50
N ALA A 381 -4.39 -16.90 -19.36
CA ALA A 381 -5.49 -17.09 -18.41
C ALA A 381 -5.93 -15.79 -17.73
N ILE A 382 -4.99 -14.87 -17.50
CA ILE A 382 -5.23 -13.65 -16.72
C ILE A 382 -5.51 -12.44 -17.61
N THR A 383 -5.39 -12.55 -18.93
CA THR A 383 -5.47 -11.41 -19.87
C THR A 383 -6.70 -10.51 -19.63
N ARG A 384 -7.86 -11.09 -19.29
CA ARG A 384 -9.13 -10.36 -19.08
C ARG A 384 -9.42 -9.99 -17.62
N LEU A 385 -8.62 -10.47 -16.68
CA LEU A 385 -8.73 -10.20 -15.23
C LEU A 385 -7.56 -9.37 -14.71
N LYS A 386 -6.57 -9.11 -15.56
CA LYS A 386 -5.33 -8.43 -15.20
C LYS A 386 -5.59 -6.95 -15.00
N SER A 387 -5.25 -6.48 -13.81
CA SER A 387 -4.93 -5.09 -13.54
C SER A 387 -3.43 -4.92 -13.55
N HIS A 388 -2.92 -4.03 -14.39
CA HIS A 388 -1.54 -3.58 -14.28
C HIS A 388 -1.55 -2.13 -13.83
N PRO A 389 -1.64 -1.89 -12.51
CA PRO A 389 -1.64 -0.53 -12.01
C PRO A 389 -0.29 0.15 -12.27
N TRP A 390 0.81 -0.62 -12.25
CA TRP A 390 2.16 -0.11 -12.46
C TRP A 390 2.40 0.29 -13.91
N GLY A 391 3.11 1.40 -14.13
CA GLY A 391 3.35 2.00 -15.45
C GLY A 391 2.17 2.80 -16.01
N LYS A 392 1.11 3.02 -15.22
CA LYS A 392 -0.03 3.86 -15.58
C LYS A 392 -0.12 5.07 -14.68
N LYS A 393 -0.67 6.16 -15.21
CA LYS A 393 -0.90 7.40 -14.46
C LYS A 393 -2.05 7.30 -13.47
N THR A 394 -2.94 6.32 -13.62
CA THR A 394 -4.08 6.11 -12.72
C THR A 394 -4.28 4.63 -12.42
N LEU A 395 -4.47 4.33 -11.14
CA LEU A 395 -4.72 2.98 -10.63
C LEU A 395 -5.97 2.34 -11.22
N THR A 396 -6.97 3.16 -11.53
CA THR A 396 -8.33 2.71 -11.83
C THR A 396 -8.64 2.59 -13.32
N SER A 397 -7.65 2.79 -14.18
CA SER A 397 -7.79 2.72 -15.65
C SER A 397 -8.25 1.36 -16.15
N ASP A 398 -7.82 0.27 -15.52
CA ASP A 398 -8.22 -1.10 -15.89
C ASP A 398 -9.50 -1.57 -15.23
N VAL A 399 -9.94 -0.89 -14.17
CA VAL A 399 -11.06 -1.33 -13.33
C VAL A 399 -12.34 -1.45 -14.13
N ASP A 400 -12.63 -0.49 -15.00
CA ASP A 400 -13.86 -0.48 -15.79
C ASP A 400 -13.88 -1.65 -16.80
N THR A 401 -12.72 -1.99 -17.37
CA THR A 401 -12.54 -3.16 -18.25
C THR A 401 -12.73 -4.47 -17.48
N ILE A 402 -12.14 -4.59 -16.28
CA ILE A 402 -12.28 -5.77 -15.43
C ILE A 402 -13.74 -5.94 -14.99
N LYS A 403 -14.40 -4.85 -14.57
CA LYS A 403 -15.80 -4.85 -14.18
C LYS A 403 -16.71 -5.30 -15.32
N ALA A 404 -16.48 -4.81 -16.54
CA ALA A 404 -17.19 -5.27 -17.73
C ALA A 404 -16.92 -6.75 -18.03
N ALA A 405 -15.68 -7.22 -17.89
CA ALA A 405 -15.32 -8.62 -18.10
C ALA A 405 -15.98 -9.56 -17.08
N LEU A 406 -16.14 -9.14 -15.82
CA LEU A 406 -16.80 -9.89 -14.75
C LEU A 406 -18.34 -9.87 -14.88
N SER A 407 -18.91 -8.77 -15.37
CA SER A 407 -20.38 -8.58 -15.44
C SER A 407 -21.02 -9.13 -16.72
N ASN A 408 -20.28 -9.18 -17.84
CA ASN A 408 -20.80 -9.69 -19.11
C ASN A 408 -20.87 -11.22 -19.08
N GLN A 409 -22.07 -11.79 -18.98
CA GLN A 409 -22.31 -13.21 -19.25
C GLN A 409 -22.33 -13.47 -20.76
#